data_AF-A0A6S6PNS4-F1
#
_entry.id   AF-A0A6S6PNS4-F1
#
_cell.length_a   1.000
_cell.length_b   1.000
_cell.length_c   1.000
_cell.angle_alpha   90.00
_cell.angle_beta   90.00
_cell.angle_gamma   90.00
#
_symmetry.space_group_name_H-M   'P 1'
#
loop_
_entity.id
_entity.type
_entity.pdbx_description
1 polymer ?
#
loop_
_entity_poly.entity_id
_entity_poly.type
_entity_poly.pdbx_seq_one_letter_code
_entity_poly.pdbx_strand_id
1 'polypeptide(L)'
;MIPVPSGVRVWLATGSTDMRLGMPGLALRVQEALIRYGAPEIFNTDQGSQFTTPGFTDVLQARQIRISMDGRGRWLDNVFVERLWRSLKYECVYLQAFETGSALRVGLAAWITHYNGQPPHSALAGRTPDEAYHDAPTPWDPGLTPDPMANSNAVNLAA
;
A
#
# COMPACT_ATOMS: atom_id res chain seq x y z
N MET A 1 -10.02 -7.74 -16.72
CA MET A 1 -9.21 -8.06 -15.53
C MET A 1 -8.08 -9.01 -15.89
N ILE A 2 -6.85 -8.61 -15.59
CA ILE A 2 -5.67 -9.48 -15.67
C ILE A 2 -5.71 -10.39 -14.43
N PRO A 3 -5.69 -11.73 -14.57
CA PRO A 3 -5.61 -12.62 -13.42
C PRO A 3 -4.34 -12.32 -12.63
N VAL A 4 -4.46 -12.15 -11.31
CA VAL A 4 -3.31 -11.97 -10.42
C VAL A 4 -2.77 -13.37 -10.07
N PRO A 5 -1.55 -13.74 -10.52
CA PRO A 5 -0.96 -15.03 -10.16
C PRO A 5 -0.79 -15.19 -8.64
N SER A 6 -0.76 -16.43 -8.17
CA SER A 6 -0.39 -16.74 -6.80
C SER A 6 1.03 -16.23 -6.50
N GLY A 7 1.24 -15.58 -5.35
CA GLY A 7 2.55 -15.05 -4.95
C GLY A 7 2.83 -13.62 -5.39
N VAL A 8 1.90 -12.97 -6.11
CA VAL A 8 2.00 -11.54 -6.40
C VAL A 8 1.70 -10.71 -5.15
N ARG A 9 2.56 -9.73 -4.89
CA ARG A 9 2.37 -8.75 -3.83
C ARG A 9 1.47 -7.63 -4.34
N VAL A 10 0.41 -7.35 -3.60
CA VAL A 10 -0.53 -6.26 -3.91
C VAL A 10 -0.29 -5.12 -2.96
N TRP A 11 -0.06 -3.93 -3.51
CA TRP A 11 0.16 -2.70 -2.75
C TRP A 11 -0.91 -1.67 -3.10
N LEU A 12 -1.40 -0.96 -2.09
CA LEU A 12 -2.39 0.10 -2.26
C LEU A 12 -1.70 1.45 -2.12
N ALA A 13 -1.72 2.25 -3.18
CA ALA A 13 -1.30 3.64 -3.11
C ALA A 13 -2.48 4.49 -2.60
N THR A 14 -2.23 5.32 -1.59
CA THR A 14 -3.22 6.28 -1.05
C THR A 14 -2.74 7.71 -1.27
N GLY A 15 -3.70 8.63 -1.45
CA GLY A 15 -3.40 10.04 -1.68
C GLY A 15 -4.66 10.90 -1.61
N SER A 16 -4.46 12.22 -1.50
CA SER A 16 -5.54 13.20 -1.53
C SER A 16 -5.55 13.93 -2.87
N THR A 17 -6.67 13.84 -3.57
CA THR A 17 -6.92 14.59 -4.81
C THR A 17 -8.03 15.61 -4.57
N ASP A 18 -7.89 16.82 -5.13
CA ASP A 18 -9.00 17.76 -5.19
C ASP A 18 -9.84 17.43 -6.42
N MET A 19 -11.03 16.86 -6.19
CA MET A 19 -11.96 16.48 -7.24
C MET A 19 -12.44 17.68 -8.09
N ARG A 20 -12.28 18.92 -7.61
CA ARG A 20 -12.57 20.13 -8.41
C ARG A 20 -11.60 20.31 -9.58
N LEU A 21 -10.40 19.74 -9.47
CA LEU A 21 -9.41 19.74 -10.54
C LEU A 21 -9.70 18.68 -11.61
N GLY A 22 -10.74 17.86 -11.42
CA GLY A 22 -11.14 16.81 -12.35
C GLY A 22 -10.03 15.81 -12.64
N MET A 23 -10.02 15.29 -13.87
CA MET A 23 -9.06 14.29 -14.33
C MET A 23 -7.58 14.71 -14.21
N PRO A 24 -7.19 15.97 -14.51
CA PRO A 24 -5.82 16.43 -14.28
C PRO A 24 -5.31 16.22 -12.86
N GLY A 25 -6.17 16.41 -11.84
CA GLY A 25 -5.79 16.20 -10.44
C GLY A 25 -5.46 14.74 -10.14
N LEU A 26 -6.27 13.81 -10.65
CA LEU A 26 -6.04 12.38 -10.48
C LEU A 26 -4.76 11.91 -11.20
N ALA A 27 -4.57 12.35 -12.45
CA ALA A 27 -3.38 12.02 -13.24
C ALA A 27 -2.09 12.52 -12.56
N LEU A 28 -2.12 13.72 -11.97
CA LEU A 28 -0.99 14.24 -11.18
C LEU A 28 -0.69 13.34 -9.97
N ARG A 29 -1.72 12.95 -9.21
CA ARG A 29 -1.54 12.08 -8.03
C ARG A 29 -0.95 10.72 -8.39
N VAL A 30 -1.39 10.12 -9.50
CA VAL A 30 -0.78 8.87 -9.99
C VAL A 30 0.68 9.08 -10.34
N GLN A 31 1.03 10.15 -11.06
CA GLN A 31 2.43 10.42 -11.39
C GLN A 31 3.30 10.58 -10.15
N GLU A 32 2.83 11.31 -9.15
CA GLU A 32 3.54 11.46 -7.87
C GLU A 32 3.73 10.12 -7.15
N ALA A 33 2.70 9.27 -7.14
CA ALA A 33 2.81 7.93 -6.56
C ALA A 33 3.83 7.06 -7.31
N LEU A 34 3.82 7.09 -8.65
CA LEU A 34 4.77 6.35 -9.48
C LEU A 34 6.21 6.84 -9.30
N ILE A 35 6.41 8.15 -9.10
CA ILE A 35 7.73 8.73 -8.77
C ILE A 35 8.19 8.27 -7.39
N ARG A 36 7.28 8.24 -6.42
CA ARG A 36 7.61 7.92 -5.02
C ARG A 36 7.87 6.43 -4.77
N TYR A 37 7.07 5.56 -5.38
CA TYR A 37 7.03 4.13 -5.08
C TYR A 37 7.50 3.25 -6.24
N GLY A 38 7.82 3.84 -7.39
CA GLY A 38 8.16 3.12 -8.61
C GLY A 38 6.92 2.68 -9.41
N ALA A 39 7.18 2.22 -10.65
CA ALA A 39 6.12 1.74 -11.54
C ALA A 39 5.78 0.28 -11.22
N PRO A 40 4.50 -0.06 -10.91
CA PRO A 40 4.08 -1.43 -10.75
C PRO A 40 3.98 -2.14 -12.10
N GLU A 41 4.02 -3.47 -12.10
CA GLU A 41 3.81 -4.26 -13.31
C GLU A 41 2.35 -4.18 -13.81
N ILE A 42 1.40 -4.16 -12.87
CA ILE A 42 -0.04 -4.05 -13.12
C ILE A 42 -0.60 -2.93 -12.24
N PHE A 43 -1.41 -2.06 -12.84
CA PHE A 43 -2.25 -1.09 -12.13
C PHE A 43 -3.71 -1.53 -12.23
N ASN A 44 -4.35 -1.83 -11.10
CA ASN A 44 -5.75 -2.27 -11.07
C ASN A 44 -6.69 -1.14 -10.64
N THR A 45 -7.79 -0.95 -11.37
CA THR A 45 -8.86 0.00 -11.02
C THR A 45 -10.25 -0.60 -11.28
N ASP A 46 -11.28 0.03 -10.73
CA ASP A 46 -12.63 -0.17 -11.21
C ASP A 46 -12.82 0.44 -12.62
N GLN A 47 -14.03 0.31 -13.17
CA GLN A 47 -14.42 0.89 -14.46
C GLN A 47 -15.01 2.31 -14.35
N GLY A 48 -14.74 3.02 -13.26
CA GLY A 48 -15.16 4.40 -13.08
C GLY A 48 -14.69 5.28 -14.23
N SER A 49 -15.51 6.25 -14.62
CA SER A 49 -15.21 7.16 -15.74
C SER A 49 -13.86 7.86 -15.61
N GLN A 50 -13.37 8.02 -14.38
CA GLN A 50 -12.10 8.66 -14.09
C GLN A 50 -10.89 7.86 -14.60
N PHE A 51 -10.97 6.52 -14.46
CA PHE A 51 -9.90 5.60 -14.81
C PHE A 51 -9.96 5.11 -16.26
N THR A 52 -11.06 5.39 -16.97
CA THR A 52 -11.25 5.05 -18.38
C THR A 52 -10.92 6.19 -19.34
N THR A 53 -10.53 7.36 -18.82
CA THR A 53 -10.14 8.50 -19.68
C THR A 53 -8.71 8.37 -20.23
N PRO A 54 -8.45 8.86 -21.47
CA PRO A 54 -7.10 8.88 -22.04
C PRO A 54 -6.07 9.60 -21.15
N GLY A 55 -6.46 10.73 -20.55
CA GLY A 55 -5.57 11.49 -19.66
C GLY A 55 -5.05 10.69 -18.46
N PHE A 56 -5.76 9.65 -18.03
CA PHE A 56 -5.30 8.71 -17.02
C PHE A 56 -4.53 7.53 -17.62
N THR A 57 -5.09 6.88 -18.65
CA THR A 57 -4.50 5.66 -19.23
C THR A 57 -3.16 5.94 -19.91
N ASP A 58 -3.00 7.09 -20.55
CA ASP A 58 -1.79 7.47 -21.28
C ASP A 58 -0.59 7.62 -20.32
N VAL A 59 -0.83 8.11 -19.09
CA VAL A 59 0.20 8.23 -18.04
C VAL A 59 0.77 6.86 -17.66
N LEU A 60 -0.09 5.84 -17.59
CA LEU A 60 0.27 4.47 -17.24
C LEU A 60 0.94 3.76 -18.43
N GLN A 61 0.38 3.91 -19.63
CA GLN A 61 0.91 3.32 -20.86
C GLN A 61 2.30 3.88 -21.23
N ALA A 62 2.53 5.18 -21.03
CA ALA A 62 3.83 5.81 -21.25
C ALA A 62 4.94 5.21 -20.38
N ARG A 63 4.58 4.55 -19.27
CA ARG A 63 5.49 3.84 -18.36
C ARG A 63 5.44 2.32 -18.52
N GLN A 64 4.80 1.84 -19.59
CA GLN A 64 4.63 0.42 -19.90
C GLN A 64 3.92 -0.38 -18.79
N ILE A 65 3.08 0.29 -17.98
CA ILE A 65 2.32 -0.34 -16.91
C ILE A 65 1.08 -1.02 -17.51
N ARG A 66 0.85 -2.29 -17.16
CA ARG A 66 -0.33 -3.01 -17.63
C ARG A 66 -1.57 -2.54 -16.86
N ILE A 67 -2.58 -2.07 -17.58
CA ILE A 67 -3.83 -1.61 -16.95
C ILE A 67 -4.77 -2.81 -16.83
N SER A 68 -5.15 -3.15 -15.60
CA SER A 68 -6.20 -4.11 -15.30
C SER A 68 -7.43 -3.35 -14.80
N MET A 69 -8.60 -3.70 -15.34
CA MET A 69 -9.87 -3.23 -14.81
C MET A 69 -10.75 -4.40 -14.40
N ASP A 70 -11.49 -4.20 -13.31
CA ASP A 70 -12.40 -5.19 -12.74
C ASP A 70 -13.46 -5.62 -13.76
N GLY A 71 -14.02 -6.82 -13.59
CA GLY A 71 -15.20 -7.21 -14.35
C GLY A 71 -16.41 -6.36 -13.94
N ARG A 72 -17.28 -6.01 -14.90
CA ARG A 72 -18.54 -5.34 -14.55
C ARG A 72 -19.35 -6.22 -13.59
N GLY A 73 -19.64 -5.70 -12.40
CA GLY A 73 -20.37 -6.41 -11.34
C GLY A 73 -19.55 -7.41 -10.52
N ARG A 74 -18.21 -7.41 -10.64
CA ARG A 74 -17.32 -8.29 -9.87
C ARG A 74 -16.71 -7.61 -8.65
N TRP A 75 -17.46 -7.58 -7.55
CA TRP A 75 -17.02 -6.98 -6.27
C TRP A 75 -15.74 -7.61 -5.69
N LEU A 76 -15.49 -8.90 -5.97
CA LEU A 76 -14.29 -9.61 -5.50
C LEU A 76 -12.99 -8.95 -5.94
N ASP A 77 -13.00 -8.25 -7.07
CA ASP A 77 -11.81 -7.64 -7.66
C ASP A 77 -11.36 -6.40 -6.82
N ASN A 78 -12.29 -5.79 -6.06
CA ASN A 78 -12.03 -4.64 -5.17
C ASN A 78 -11.90 -4.99 -3.68
N VAL A 79 -11.92 -6.27 -3.31
CA VAL A 79 -12.00 -6.70 -1.91
C VAL A 79 -10.86 -6.15 -1.04
N PHE A 80 -9.66 -5.94 -1.61
CA PHE A 80 -8.51 -5.39 -0.90
C PHE A 80 -8.73 -3.91 -0.53
N VAL A 81 -9.16 -3.11 -1.50
CA VAL A 81 -9.44 -1.68 -1.33
C VAL A 81 -10.65 -1.49 -0.40
N GLU A 82 -11.71 -2.28 -0.56
CA GLU A 82 -12.89 -2.22 0.30
C GLU A 82 -12.56 -2.57 1.76
N ARG A 83 -11.68 -3.55 2.00
CA ARG A 83 -11.21 -3.89 3.34
C ARG A 83 -10.46 -2.73 3.99
N LEU A 84 -9.56 -2.08 3.25
CA LEU A 84 -8.86 -0.88 3.73
C LEU A 84 -9.84 0.23 4.09
N TRP A 85 -10.79 0.54 3.20
CA TRP A 85 -11.79 1.57 3.44
C TRP A 85 -12.69 1.27 4.64
N ARG A 86 -13.02 0.00 4.87
CA ARG A 86 -13.78 -0.41 6.05
C ARG A 86 -12.99 -0.11 7.32
N SER A 87 -11.74 -0.54 7.41
CA SER A 87 -10.89 -0.23 8.58
C SER A 87 -10.78 1.27 8.82
N LEU A 88 -10.47 2.06 7.78
CA LEU A 88 -10.37 3.52 7.89
C LEU A 88 -11.66 4.14 8.45
N LYS A 89 -12.81 3.72 7.93
CA LYS A 89 -14.10 4.30 8.35
C LYS A 89 -14.39 4.00 9.82
N TYR A 90 -14.24 2.74 10.23
CA TYR A 90 -14.60 2.30 11.57
C TYR A 90 -13.59 2.71 12.64
N GLU A 91 -12.31 2.83 12.29
CA GLU A 91 -11.23 3.08 13.24
C GLU A 91 -10.82 4.57 13.30
N CYS A 92 -11.23 5.38 12.33
CA CYS A 92 -10.91 6.81 12.29
C CYS A 92 -12.16 7.66 12.03
N VAL A 93 -12.76 7.55 10.84
CA VAL A 93 -13.79 8.51 10.39
C VAL A 93 -15.03 8.52 11.29
N TYR A 94 -15.51 7.36 11.73
CA TYR A 94 -16.72 7.26 12.54
C TYR A 94 -16.49 7.54 14.03
N LEU A 95 -15.24 7.50 14.49
CA LEU A 95 -14.90 7.76 15.90
C LEU A 95 -14.59 9.22 16.15
N GLN A 96 -14.36 10.01 15.11
CA GLN A 96 -13.88 11.39 15.21
C GLN A 96 -14.86 12.39 14.61
N ALA A 97 -15.16 13.45 15.36
CA ALA A 97 -15.99 14.57 14.90
C ALA A 97 -15.09 15.65 14.26
N PHE A 98 -14.60 15.40 13.05
CA PHE A 98 -13.78 16.39 12.34
C PHE A 98 -14.61 17.63 11.95
N GLU A 99 -14.23 18.79 12.49
CA GLU A 99 -14.92 20.05 12.21
C GLU A 99 -14.51 20.69 10.86
N THR A 100 -13.31 20.35 10.36
CA THR A 100 -12.77 20.93 9.13
C THR A 100 -12.11 19.89 8.24
N GLY A 101 -12.07 20.15 6.93
CA GLY A 101 -11.33 19.32 5.97
C GLY A 101 -9.82 19.25 6.25
N SER A 102 -9.25 20.29 6.87
CA SER A 102 -7.84 20.26 7.30
C SER A 102 -7.63 19.30 8.47
N ALA A 103 -8.52 19.33 9.47
CA ALA A 103 -8.48 18.36 10.58
C ALA A 103 -8.65 16.92 10.08
N LEU A 104 -9.58 16.71 9.15
CA LEU A 104 -9.75 15.40 8.49
C LEU A 104 -8.47 14.95 7.80
N ARG A 105 -7.81 15.80 6.99
CA ARG A 105 -6.55 15.44 6.32
C ARG A 105 -5.46 15.00 7.30
N VAL A 106 -5.31 15.71 8.42
CA VAL A 106 -4.34 15.35 9.46
C VAL A 106 -4.71 14.02 10.10
N GLY A 107 -5.98 13.81 10.45
CA GLY A 107 -6.46 12.55 11.03
C GLY A 107 -6.29 11.35 10.09
N LEU A 108 -6.58 11.52 8.79
CA LEU A 108 -6.36 10.49 7.77
C LEU A 108 -4.87 10.14 7.63
N ALA A 109 -3.98 11.14 7.62
CA ALA A 109 -2.55 10.90 7.54
C ALA A 109 -2.01 10.15 8.78
N ALA A 110 -2.48 10.54 9.97
CA ALA A 110 -2.14 9.85 11.21
C ALA A 110 -2.64 8.39 11.20
N TRP A 111 -3.87 8.15 10.74
CA TRP A 111 -4.42 6.81 10.65
C TRP A 111 -3.65 5.93 9.65
N ILE A 112 -3.32 6.45 8.46
CA ILE A 112 -2.51 5.70 7.47
C ILE A 112 -1.15 5.33 8.05
N THR A 113 -0.49 6.27 8.74
CA THR A 113 0.80 6.01 9.41
C THR A 113 0.67 4.91 10.46
N HIS A 114 -0.41 4.94 11.25
CA HIS A 114 -0.69 3.91 12.25
C HIS A 114 -0.97 2.54 11.61
N TYR A 115 -1.83 2.50 10.59
CA TYR A 115 -2.22 1.27 9.88
C TYR A 115 -1.02 0.54 9.26
N ASN A 116 -0.08 1.32 8.71
CA ASN A 116 1.13 0.81 8.09
C ASN A 116 2.21 0.39 9.11
N GLY A 117 2.17 0.92 10.34
CA GLY A 117 3.24 0.77 11.33
C GLY A 117 2.93 -0.11 12.55
N GLN A 118 1.72 -0.64 12.73
CA GLN A 118 1.32 -1.38 13.95
C GLN A 118 0.78 -2.80 13.66
N PRO A 119 1.15 -3.84 14.46
CA PRO A 119 0.77 -5.24 14.22
C PRO A 119 -0.55 -5.71 14.88
N PRO A 120 -1.22 -6.80 14.39
CA PRO A 120 -0.89 -7.59 13.20
C PRO A 120 -2.01 -7.67 12.13
N HIS A 121 -1.60 -7.60 10.87
CA HIS A 121 -2.41 -8.05 9.74
C HIS A 121 -2.14 -9.54 9.53
N SER A 122 -3.09 -10.41 9.89
CA SER A 122 -2.92 -11.87 9.77
C SER A 122 -2.61 -12.33 8.34
N ALA A 123 -3.05 -11.58 7.33
CA ALA A 123 -2.71 -11.81 5.93
C ALA A 123 -1.22 -11.59 5.59
N LEU A 124 -0.47 -10.88 6.44
CA LEU A 124 0.96 -10.59 6.28
C LEU A 124 1.85 -11.41 7.23
N ALA A 125 1.36 -12.56 7.71
CA ALA A 125 2.10 -13.44 8.61
C ALA A 125 2.61 -12.72 9.89
N GLY A 126 1.84 -11.75 10.39
CA GLY A 126 2.20 -10.99 11.60
C GLY A 126 3.04 -9.74 11.35
N ARG A 127 3.45 -9.48 10.11
CA ARG A 127 4.18 -8.26 9.71
C ARG A 127 3.24 -7.05 9.58
N THR A 128 3.80 -5.86 9.74
CA THR A 128 3.12 -4.62 9.35
C THR A 128 3.16 -4.43 7.83
N PRO A 129 2.27 -3.61 7.25
CA PRO A 129 2.32 -3.29 5.82
C PRO A 129 3.65 -2.67 5.40
N ASP A 130 4.25 -1.79 6.22
CA ASP A 130 5.56 -1.20 5.91
C ASP A 130 6.68 -2.25 5.94
N GLU A 131 6.69 -3.15 6.92
CA GLU A 131 7.66 -4.24 6.97
C GLU A 131 7.57 -5.12 5.72
N ALA A 132 6.35 -5.50 5.35
CA ALA A 132 6.09 -6.32 4.18
C ALA A 132 6.45 -5.59 2.86
N TYR A 133 6.26 -4.28 2.79
CA TYR A 133 6.58 -3.47 1.61
C TYR A 133 8.08 -3.32 1.41
N HIS A 134 8.81 -3.07 2.49
CA HIS A 134 10.26 -2.85 2.46
C HIS A 134 11.10 -4.13 2.53
N ASP A 135 10.45 -5.31 2.60
CA ASP A 135 11.11 -6.57 2.92
C ASP A 135 12.00 -6.50 4.18
N ALA A 136 11.55 -5.73 5.17
CA ALA A 136 12.26 -5.64 6.45
C ALA A 136 12.20 -7.00 7.18
N PRO A 137 13.32 -7.48 7.75
CA PRO A 137 13.34 -8.72 8.52
C PRO A 137 12.44 -8.58 9.75
N THR A 138 11.65 -9.61 10.05
CA THR A 138 10.85 -9.67 11.27
C THR A 138 11.78 -9.75 12.49
N PRO A 139 11.55 -8.94 13.55
CA PRO A 139 12.31 -9.08 14.80
C PRO A 139 12.12 -10.46 15.46
N TRP A 140 11.04 -11.16 15.12
CA TRP A 140 10.74 -12.51 15.57
C TRP A 140 10.81 -13.49 14.39
N ASP A 141 11.97 -14.10 14.21
CA ASP A 141 12.11 -15.35 13.46
C ASP A 141 12.17 -16.51 14.48
N PRO A 142 11.11 -17.33 14.62
CA PRO A 142 11.16 -18.50 15.50
C PRO A 142 12.15 -19.59 15.03
N GLY A 143 12.80 -19.41 13.86
CA GLY A 143 13.78 -20.32 13.29
C GLY A 143 15.25 -19.95 13.54
N LEU A 144 15.55 -18.80 14.14
CA LEU A 144 16.92 -18.41 14.52
C LEU A 144 17.02 -18.36 16.05
N THR A 145 17.18 -19.52 16.68
CA THR A 145 17.75 -19.55 18.03
C THR A 145 19.12 -18.87 17.98
N PRO A 146 19.40 -17.86 18.83
CA PRO A 146 20.76 -17.37 18.99
C PRO A 146 21.63 -18.54 19.43
N ASP A 147 22.62 -18.89 18.63
CA ASP A 147 23.53 -19.98 18.92
C ASP A 147 24.23 -19.70 20.27
N PRO A 148 24.07 -20.53 21.32
CA PRO A 148 24.62 -20.23 22.66
C PRO A 148 26.15 -20.29 22.74
N MET A 149 26.86 -20.48 21.62
CA MET A 149 28.27 -20.87 21.59
C MET A 149 29.23 -19.85 20.94
N ALA A 150 28.81 -18.63 20.63
CA ALA A 150 29.71 -17.63 20.03
C ALA A 150 30.59 -16.85 21.04
N ASN A 151 30.67 -17.29 22.30
CA ASN A 151 31.57 -16.68 23.28
C ASN A 151 32.42 -17.74 23.98
N SER A 152 33.37 -18.32 23.26
CA SER A 152 34.43 -19.17 23.83
C SER A 152 35.67 -19.18 22.92
N ASN A 153 36.69 -18.43 23.35
CA ASN A 153 38.13 -18.64 23.14
C ASN A 153 38.78 -18.36 21.77
N ALA A 154 39.56 -17.27 21.73
CA ALA A 154 41.04 -17.25 21.60
C ALA A 154 41.44 -15.81 21.22
N VAL A 155 41.97 -14.95 22.09
CA VAL A 155 43.30 -14.98 22.72
C VAL A 155 44.38 -15.57 21.79
N ASN A 156 45.20 -14.64 21.27
CA ASN A 156 46.66 -14.68 21.07
C ASN A 156 47.30 -14.74 19.66
N LEU A 157 48.27 -13.80 19.52
CA LEU A 157 49.45 -13.69 18.63
C LEU A 157 49.20 -13.29 17.15
N ALA A 158 49.94 -12.36 16.52
CA ALA A 158 51.17 -11.65 16.88
C ALA A 158 51.38 -10.41 15.98
N ALA A 159 51.88 -9.31 16.56
CA ALA A 159 52.98 -8.46 16.07
C ALA A 159 53.27 -7.38 17.12
#